data_AF-A0A7Y5LZ42-F1
#
_entry.id   AF-A0A7Y5LZ42-F1
#
_cell.length_a   1.000
_cell.length_b   1.000
_cell.length_c   1.000
_cell.angle_alpha   90.00
_cell.angle_beta   90.00
_cell.angle_gamma   90.00
#
_symmetry.space_group_name_H-M   'P 1'
#
loop_
_entity.id
_entity.type
_entity.pdbx_description
1 polymer ?
#
loop_
_entity_poly.entity_id
_entity_poly.type
_entity_poly.pdbx_seq_one_letter_code
_entity_poly.pdbx_strand_id
1 'polypeptide(L)'
;MKCVVCGFDNEAREAYCRACGSKVEMSLDDVHVDLIGRADLQMEQASEEEIRRWLVGMIALFMVVLTAKVLFGPGSWPTNYVIPSSGASADYAVVEFKWEVPLQPVPAKLPEIGPK
;
A
#
# COMPACT_ATOMS: atom_id res chain seq x y z
N MET A 1 25.58 33.65 10.27
CA MET A 1 25.86 34.74 11.24
C MET A 1 26.53 35.92 10.55
N LYS A 2 26.01 37.13 10.73
CA LYS A 2 26.50 38.31 10.02
C LYS A 2 27.76 38.89 10.65
N CYS A 3 28.75 39.16 9.83
CA CYS A 3 29.94 39.92 10.20
C CYS A 3 29.57 41.35 10.58
N VAL A 4 30.02 41.81 11.74
CA VAL A 4 29.80 43.19 12.22
C VAL A 4 30.48 44.25 11.33
N VAL A 5 31.52 43.86 10.61
CA VAL A 5 32.34 44.76 9.79
C VAL A 5 31.79 44.91 8.37
N CYS A 6 31.37 43.82 7.72
CA CYS A 6 30.95 43.83 6.31
C CYS A 6 29.52 43.33 6.07
N GLY A 7 28.82 42.86 7.10
CA GLY A 7 27.46 42.33 6.99
C GLY A 7 27.33 40.96 6.31
N PHE A 8 28.45 40.34 5.92
CA PHE A 8 28.46 39.03 5.26
C PHE A 8 28.04 37.91 6.20
N ASP A 9 27.18 36.99 5.74
CA ASP A 9 26.74 35.83 6.52
C ASP A 9 27.80 34.71 6.48
N ASN A 10 28.51 34.52 7.59
CA ASN A 10 29.47 33.44 7.80
C ASN A 10 28.82 32.25 8.50
N GLU A 11 29.50 31.11 8.46
CA GLU A 11 29.13 29.90 9.20
C GLU A 11 29.60 29.97 10.66
N ALA A 12 28.88 29.33 11.59
CA ALA A 12 29.18 29.43 13.03
C ALA A 12 30.45 28.70 13.49
N ARG A 13 31.25 28.15 12.57
CA ARG A 13 32.53 27.50 12.88
C ARG A 13 33.75 28.32 12.47
N GLU A 14 33.55 29.48 11.85
CA GLU A 14 34.63 30.29 11.30
C GLU A 14 35.07 31.39 12.25
N ALA A 15 36.31 31.30 12.74
CA ALA A 15 36.90 32.33 13.60
C ALA A 15 37.09 33.67 12.87
N TYR A 16 37.05 33.68 11.53
CA TYR A 16 37.27 34.85 10.69
C TYR A 16 36.22 34.92 9.59
N CYS A 17 35.85 36.13 9.20
CA CYS A 17 34.88 36.33 8.13
C CYS A 17 35.49 35.96 6.77
N ARG A 18 34.80 35.15 5.97
CA ARG A 18 35.22 34.78 4.61
C ARG A 18 35.38 35.96 3.66
N ALA A 19 34.60 37.03 3.87
CA ALA A 19 34.56 38.17 2.96
C ALA A 19 35.62 39.24 3.28
N CYS A 20 35.80 39.59 4.57
CA CYS A 20 36.68 40.69 4.96
C CYS A 20 37.85 40.27 5.86
N GLY A 21 37.93 39.01 6.27
CA GLY A 21 39.01 38.49 7.13
C GLY A 21 38.97 38.99 8.57
N SER A 22 37.99 39.79 8.97
CA SER A 22 37.87 40.25 10.36
C SER A 22 37.54 39.10 11.29
N LYS A 23 38.12 39.09 12.50
CA LYS A 23 37.75 38.13 13.55
C LYS A 23 36.26 38.27 13.84
N VAL A 24 35.54 37.16 13.79
CA VAL A 24 34.12 37.15 14.13
C VAL A 24 34.02 36.79 15.61
N GLU A 25 33.47 37.70 16.42
CA GLU A 25 33.20 37.39 17.82
C GLU A 25 32.01 36.43 17.87
N MET A 26 32.31 35.18 18.19
CA MET A 26 31.32 34.12 18.32
C MET A 26 30.89 34.06 19.78
N SER A 27 29.60 34.25 20.05
CA SER A 27 29.04 33.88 21.34
C SER A 27 28.89 32.36 21.40
N LEU A 28 29.08 31.76 22.58
CA LEU A 28 28.98 30.30 22.74
C LEU A 28 27.57 29.79 22.39
N ASP A 29 26.56 30.63 22.62
CA ASP A 29 25.15 30.36 22.36
C ASP A 29 24.85 30.28 20.85
N ASP A 30 25.39 31.21 20.05
CA ASP A 30 25.19 31.20 18.59
C ASP A 30 25.79 29.96 17.93
N VAL A 31 26.93 29.49 18.45
CA VAL A 31 27.58 28.25 17.99
C VAL A 31 26.72 27.04 18.35
N HIS A 32 26.14 27.00 19.55
CA HIS A 32 25.25 25.91 19.96
C HIS A 32 24.00 25.82 19.08
N VAL A 33 23.37 26.96 18.77
CA VAL A 33 22.16 26.99 17.94
C VAL A 33 22.44 26.50 16.52
N ASP A 34 23.55 26.92 15.88
CA ASP A 34 23.90 26.43 14.53
C ASP A 34 24.29 24.95 14.54
N LEU A 35 24.96 24.45 15.59
CA LEU A 35 25.28 23.02 15.70
C LEU A 35 24.04 22.16 15.90
N ILE A 36 23.10 22.59 16.75
CA ILE A 36 21.85 21.87 16.99
C ILE A 36 21.01 21.86 15.71
N GLY A 37 20.86 23.01 15.05
CA GLY A 37 20.11 23.09 13.79
C GLY A 37 20.68 22.21 12.68
N ARG A 38 22.01 22.10 12.58
CA ARG A 38 22.66 21.18 11.61
C ARG A 38 22.50 19.71 12.02
N ALA A 39 22.51 19.39 13.31
CA ALA A 39 22.29 18.03 13.78
C ALA A 39 20.87 17.55 13.45
N ASP A 40 19.87 18.42 13.62
CA ASP A 40 18.48 18.11 13.28
C ASP A 40 18.30 17.87 11.78
N LEU A 41 18.87 18.73 10.93
CA LEU A 41 18.83 18.54 9.46
C LEU A 41 19.55 17.26 9.01
N GLN A 42 20.63 16.88 9.68
CA GLN A 42 21.34 15.62 9.39
C GLN A 42 20.53 14.39 9.81
N MET A 43 19.78 14.47 10.92
CA MET A 43 18.90 13.39 11.37
C MET A 43 17.73 13.18 10.40
N GLU A 44 17.16 14.26 9.86
CA GLU A 44 16.12 14.17 8.85
C GLU A 44 16.64 13.50 7.57
N GLN A 45 17.77 13.96 7.03
CA GLN A 45 18.35 13.40 5.79
C GLN A 45 18.84 11.96 5.95
N ALA A 46 19.46 11.62 7.09
CA ALA A 46 19.93 10.27 7.35
C ALA A 46 18.76 9.26 7.44
N SER A 47 17.61 9.70 7.94
CA SER A 47 16.42 8.84 8.05
C SER A 47 15.81 8.49 6.70
N GLU A 48 15.84 9.40 5.72
CA GLU A 48 15.24 9.16 4.40
C GLU A 48 15.97 8.05 3.62
N GLU A 49 17.30 8.04 3.65
CA GLU A 49 18.10 7.04 2.95
C GLU A 49 17.97 5.65 3.58
N GLU A 50 17.98 5.60 4.91
CA GLU A 50 17.85 4.35 5.66
C GLU A 50 16.46 3.72 5.47
N ILE A 51 15.40 4.53 5.56
CA ILE A 51 14.03 4.08 5.31
C ILE A 51 13.87 3.61 3.87
N ARG A 52 14.40 4.34 2.88
CA ARG A 52 14.29 3.95 1.47
C ARG A 52 15.01 2.64 1.19
N ARG A 53 16.22 2.46 1.73
CA ARG A 53 17.00 1.23 1.54
C ARG A 53 16.30 0.04 2.18
N TRP A 54 15.76 0.21 3.38
CA TRP A 54 15.03 -0.86 4.08
C TRP A 54 13.70 -1.20 3.39
N LEU A 55 12.95 -0.18 2.95
CA LEU A 55 11.69 -0.34 2.23
C LEU A 55 11.89 -1.07 0.89
N VAL A 56 12.90 -0.70 0.11
CA VAL A 56 13.25 -1.41 -1.13
C VAL A 56 13.67 -2.86 -0.83
N GLY A 57 14.44 -3.09 0.24
CA GLY A 57 14.83 -4.42 0.69
C GLY A 57 13.63 -5.31 1.03
N MET A 58 12.65 -4.77 1.78
CA MET A 58 11.43 -5.49 2.14
C MET A 58 10.55 -5.80 0.93
N ILE A 59 10.39 -4.85 0.01
CA ILE A 59 9.64 -5.07 -1.23
C ILE A 59 10.30 -6.15 -2.09
N ALA A 60 11.63 -6.11 -2.24
CA ALA A 60 12.36 -7.12 -2.99
C ALA A 60 12.21 -8.52 -2.36
N LEU A 61 12.34 -8.62 -1.03
CA LEU A 61 12.15 -9.87 -0.31
C LEU A 61 10.73 -10.41 -0.46
N PHE A 62 9.71 -9.55 -0.37
CA PHE A 62 8.32 -9.94 -0.58
C PHE A 62 8.08 -10.50 -2.00
N MET A 63 8.64 -9.87 -3.03
CA MET A 63 8.52 -10.37 -4.41
C MET A 63 9.22 -11.72 -4.60
N VAL A 64 10.38 -11.93 -3.96
CA VAL A 64 11.07 -13.23 -3.96
C VAL A 64 10.24 -14.30 -3.24
N VAL A 65 9.61 -13.97 -2.12
CA VAL A 65 8.73 -14.90 -1.40
C VAL A 65 7.48 -15.25 -2.22
N LEU A 66 6.86 -14.27 -2.89
CA LEU A 66 5.71 -14.51 -3.75
C LEU A 66 6.07 -15.41 -4.94
N THR A 67 7.17 -15.11 -5.63
CA THR A 67 7.63 -15.94 -6.76
C THR A 67 7.95 -17.36 -6.31
N ALA A 68 8.61 -17.54 -5.17
CA ALA A 68 8.85 -18.85 -4.58
C ALA A 68 7.55 -19.58 -4.20
N LYS A 69 6.56 -18.86 -3.64
CA LYS A 69 5.24 -19.43 -3.34
C LYS A 69 4.46 -19.83 -4.59
N VAL A 70 4.58 -19.09 -5.69
CA VAL A 70 3.93 -19.44 -6.96
C VAL A 70 4.60 -20.67 -7.59
N LEU A 71 5.92 -20.76 -7.55
CA LEU A 71 6.68 -21.85 -8.18
C LEU A 71 6.71 -23.13 -7.34
N PHE A 72 6.83 -23.01 -6.01
CA PHE A 72 7.07 -24.12 -5.09
C PHE A 72 5.97 -24.30 -4.05
N GLY A 73 4.87 -23.55 -4.14
CA GLY A 73 3.73 -23.69 -3.23
C GLY A 73 3.01 -25.02 -3.42
N PRO A 74 2.63 -25.71 -2.32
CA PRO A 74 1.76 -26.89 -2.40
C PRO A 74 0.38 -26.43 -2.90
N GLY A 75 0.07 -26.72 -4.16
CA GLY A 75 -1.18 -26.29 -4.82
C GLY A 75 -0.99 -25.31 -5.98
N SER A 76 0.15 -25.38 -6.70
CA SER A 76 0.29 -24.72 -7.99
C SER A 76 -0.78 -25.24 -8.96
N TRP A 77 -1.84 -24.44 -9.08
CA TRP A 77 -3.00 -24.57 -9.96
C TRP A 77 -3.94 -25.72 -9.59
N PRO A 78 -5.25 -25.46 -9.31
CA PRO A 78 -6.22 -26.52 -9.49
C PRO A 78 -6.17 -26.92 -10.97
N THR A 79 -5.72 -28.13 -11.25
CA THR A 79 -5.74 -28.76 -12.59
C THR A 79 -7.17 -28.89 -13.16
N ASN A 80 -8.18 -28.45 -12.41
CA ASN A 80 -9.59 -28.45 -12.77
C ASN A 80 -10.18 -27.03 -12.79
N TYR A 81 -9.49 -26.03 -13.35
CA TYR A 81 -10.21 -24.84 -13.80
C TYR A 81 -10.88 -25.16 -15.13
N VAL A 82 -12.04 -25.82 -15.05
CA VAL A 82 -12.91 -26.06 -16.19
C VAL A 82 -13.53 -24.71 -16.54
N ILE A 83 -13.00 -24.05 -17.58
CA ILE A 83 -13.75 -23.01 -18.30
C ILE A 83 -15.05 -23.70 -18.73
N PRO A 84 -16.25 -23.18 -18.43
CA PRO A 84 -17.47 -23.72 -18.98
C PRO A 84 -17.50 -23.42 -20.48
N SER A 85 -16.73 -24.18 -21.26
CA SER A 85 -16.97 -24.31 -22.68
C SER A 85 -18.29 -25.05 -22.80
N SER A 86 -19.24 -24.42 -23.47
CA SER A 86 -20.55 -24.93 -23.86
C SER A 86 -20.47 -26.12 -24.84
N GLY A 87 -19.52 -27.03 -24.65
CA GLY A 87 -19.18 -28.13 -25.53
C GLY A 87 -19.34 -29.49 -24.84
N ALA A 88 -20.53 -30.06 -25.01
CA ALA A 88 -20.77 -31.49 -25.23
C ALA A 88 -20.05 -32.55 -24.35
N SER A 89 -19.97 -32.37 -23.03
CA SER A 89 -20.02 -33.47 -22.06
C SER A 89 -19.90 -32.93 -20.62
N ALA A 90 -20.97 -32.33 -20.11
CA ALA A 90 -21.09 -32.11 -18.67
C ALA A 90 -21.82 -33.32 -18.09
N ASP A 91 -21.11 -34.11 -17.27
CA ASP A 91 -21.75 -35.08 -16.39
C ASP A 91 -22.46 -34.26 -15.30
N TYR A 92 -23.76 -34.07 -15.49
CA TYR A 92 -24.60 -33.29 -14.59
C TYR A 92 -24.95 -34.19 -13.40
N ALA A 93 -24.63 -33.75 -12.19
CA ALA A 93 -25.29 -34.31 -11.02
C ALA A 93 -26.79 -34.07 -11.20
N VAL A 94 -27.55 -35.14 -11.41
CA VAL A 94 -29.01 -35.10 -11.48
C VAL A 94 -29.50 -34.64 -10.12
N VAL A 95 -29.85 -33.36 -10.02
CA VAL A 95 -30.60 -32.85 -8.87
C VAL A 95 -32.07 -33.05 -9.22
N GLU A 96 -32.71 -34.05 -8.60
CA GLU A 96 -34.15 -34.28 -8.75
C GLU A 96 -34.92 -33.07 -8.19
N PHE A 97 -35.36 -32.18 -9.07
CA PHE A 97 -36.18 -31.04 -8.68
C PHE A 97 -37.63 -31.50 -8.52
N LYS A 98 -38.03 -31.81 -7.27
CA LYS A 98 -39.41 -32.16 -6.97
C LYS A 98 -40.27 -30.88 -6.89
N TRP A 99 -40.91 -30.54 -8.00
CA TRP A 99 -41.86 -29.44 -8.07
C TRP A 99 -43.18 -29.85 -7.41
N GLU A 100 -43.39 -29.46 -6.16
CA GLU A 100 -44.70 -29.60 -5.50
C GLU A 100 -45.55 -28.37 -5.83
N VAL A 101 -46.54 -28.55 -6.71
CA VAL A 101 -47.58 -27.53 -6.98
C VAL A 101 -48.46 -27.44 -5.73
N PRO A 102 -48.61 -26.28 -5.07
CA PRO A 102 -49.67 -26.10 -4.09
C PRO A 102 -51.00 -26.11 -4.84
N LEU A 103 -51.69 -27.25 -4.86
CA LEU A 103 -53.05 -27.36 -5.37
C LEU A 103 -53.96 -26.53 -4.46
N GLN A 104 -54.33 -25.33 -4.91
CA GLN A 104 -55.43 -24.61 -4.30
C GLN A 104 -56.73 -25.41 -4.52
N PRO A 105 -57.57 -25.62 -3.49
CA PRO A 105 -58.82 -26.34 -3.68
C PRO A 105 -59.76 -25.54 -4.58
N VAL A 106 -60.16 -26.15 -5.71
CA VAL A 106 -61.18 -25.62 -6.60
C VAL A 106 -62.54 -25.62 -5.87
N PRO A 107 -63.29 -24.50 -5.83
CA PRO A 107 -64.59 -24.49 -5.17
C PRO A 107 -65.59 -25.39 -5.91
N ALA A 108 -66.21 -26.31 -5.16
CA ALA A 108 -67.00 -27.44 -5.64
C ALA A 108 -68.42 -27.11 -6.19
N LYS A 109 -68.61 -25.96 -6.83
CA LYS A 109 -69.91 -25.64 -7.48
C LYS A 109 -69.70 -25.05 -8.86
N LEU A 110 -69.85 -25.89 -9.89
CA LEU A 110 -70.15 -25.41 -11.24
C LEU A 110 -71.62 -24.97 -11.29
N PRO A 111 -71.96 -23.83 -11.93
CA PRO A 111 -73.34 -23.48 -12.20
C PRO A 111 -73.92 -24.43 -13.26
N GLU A 112 -75.06 -25.06 -12.95
CA GLU A 112 -75.81 -25.90 -13.86
C GLU A 112 -76.26 -25.07 -15.08
N ILE A 113 -75.76 -25.42 -16.26
CA ILE A 113 -76.27 -24.89 -17.54
C ILE A 113 -77.44 -25.78 -17.95
N GLY A 114 -78.66 -25.35 -17.64
CA GLY A 114 -79.89 -26.02 -18.09
C GLY A 114 -80.16 -25.76 -19.57
N PRO A 115 -80.60 -26.75 -20.36
CA PRO A 115 -81.11 -26.49 -21.71
C PRO A 115 -82.50 -25.87 -21.66
N LYS A 116 -82.74 -24.94 -22.60
CA LYS A 116 -84.01 -24.26 -22.87
C LYS A 116 -85.11 -25.21 -23.34
#